data_AF-B6WBR9-F1
#
_entry.id   AF-B6WBR9-F1
#
_cell.length_a   1.000
_cell.length_b   1.000
_cell.length_c   1.000
_cell.angle_alpha   90.00
_cell.angle_beta   90.00
_cell.angle_gamma   90.00
#
_symmetry.space_group_name_H-M   'P 1'
#
loop_
_entity.id
_entity.type
_entity.pdbx_description
1 polymer ?
#
loop_
_entity_poly.entity_id
_entity_poly.type
_entity_poly.pdbx_seq_one_letter_code
_entity_poly.pdbx_strand_id
1 'polypeptide(L)'
;MIEAKCKRTDEGFVVLKNSMIEIIDSVAIPKSIKELRKEYINKNEIIDGRISKNYLFNSSSYAAAFVLGTNANGKTHWKTENGISLKDLEENEMK
;
A
#
# COMPACT_ATOMS: atom_id res chain seq x y z
N MET A 1 12.12 9.08 2.88
CA MET A 1 10.71 9.51 2.77
C MET A 1 9.94 8.38 2.11
N ILE A 2 8.84 7.93 2.71
CA ILE A 2 7.98 6.89 2.13
C ILE A 2 7.05 7.57 1.11
N GLU A 3 7.01 7.07 -0.11
CA GLU A 3 6.14 7.57 -1.16
C GLU A 3 5.73 6.40 -2.06
N ALA A 4 4.44 6.06 -2.03
CA ALA A 4 3.90 4.99 -2.84
C ALA A 4 2.73 5.48 -3.69
N LYS A 5 2.65 4.97 -4.91
CA LYS A 5 1.53 5.24 -5.83
C LYS A 5 0.63 4.01 -5.87
N CYS A 6 -0.66 4.24 -5.73
CA CYS A 6 -1.68 3.20 -5.77
C CYS A 6 -2.75 3.57 -6.80
N LYS A 7 -3.21 2.57 -7.55
CA LYS A 7 -4.32 2.71 -8.50
C LYS A 7 -5.49 1.81 -8.07
N ARG A 8 -6.67 2.40 -7.88
CA ARG A 8 -7.92 1.64 -7.74
C ARG A 8 -8.31 1.04 -9.09
N THR A 9 -8.71 -0.23 -9.07
CA THR A 9 -9.15 -1.03 -10.23
C THR A 9 -10.36 -1.85 -9.81
N ASP A 10 -11.07 -2.43 -10.77
CA ASP A 10 -12.25 -3.28 -10.49
C ASP A 10 -11.87 -4.56 -9.70
N GLU A 11 -10.62 -4.99 -9.80
CA GLU A 11 -10.07 -6.16 -9.08
C GLU A 11 -9.50 -5.81 -7.70
N GLY A 12 -9.34 -4.52 -7.38
CA GLY A 12 -8.77 -4.06 -6.12
C GLY A 12 -7.79 -2.90 -6.27
N PHE A 13 -6.71 -2.92 -5.48
CA PHE A 13 -5.76 -1.83 -5.32
C PHE A 13 -4.37 -2.24 -5.79
N VAL A 14 -3.86 -1.58 -6.83
CA VAL A 14 -2.55 -1.89 -7.40
C VAL A 14 -1.52 -0.89 -6.88
N VAL A 15 -0.60 -1.35 -6.04
CA VAL A 15 0.58 -0.57 -5.66
C VAL A 15 1.59 -0.66 -6.80
N LEU A 16 2.00 0.50 -7.33
CA LEU A 16 2.75 0.60 -8.57
C LEU A 16 4.26 0.44 -8.34
N LYS A 17 4.93 -0.20 -9.29
CA LYS A 17 6.40 -0.30 -9.34
C LYS A 17 7.08 1.04 -9.08
N ASN A 18 8.29 0.99 -8.53
CA ASN A 18 9.11 2.10 -8.08
C ASN A 18 8.59 2.86 -6.85
N SER A 19 7.45 2.46 -6.28
CA SER A 19 7.00 2.97 -4.97
C SER A 19 8.04 2.68 -3.88
N MET A 20 8.24 3.64 -3.00
CA MET A 20 9.07 3.54 -1.81
C MET A 20 8.19 3.18 -0.61
N ILE A 21 8.52 2.07 0.06
CA ILE A 21 7.81 1.54 1.21
C ILE A 21 8.71 1.64 2.46
N GLU A 22 8.09 1.56 3.64
CA GLU A 22 8.84 1.37 4.88
C GLU A 22 9.61 0.04 4.81
N ILE A 23 10.84 0.00 5.32
CA ILE A 23 11.66 -1.21 5.40
C ILE A 23 11.48 -1.88 6.77
N ILE A 24 11.26 -1.07 7.80
CA ILE A 24 11.15 -1.54 9.19
C ILE A 24 9.68 -1.84 9.52
N ASP A 25 9.38 -3.11 9.74
CA ASP A 25 8.05 -3.53 10.18
C ASP A 25 7.80 -3.13 11.65
N SER A 26 6.63 -2.55 11.91
CA SER A 26 6.11 -2.33 13.26
C SER A 26 5.73 -3.65 13.93
N VAL A 27 5.74 -3.67 15.26
CA VAL A 27 5.22 -4.80 16.07
C VAL A 27 3.73 -5.06 15.83
N ALA A 28 2.98 -4.04 15.38
CA ALA A 28 1.54 -4.12 15.12
C ALA A 28 1.19 -4.55 13.69
N ILE A 29 2.18 -4.87 12.85
CA ILE A 29 1.93 -5.28 11.48
C ILE A 29 1.12 -6.60 11.42
N PRO A 30 0.13 -6.72 10.54
CA PRO A 30 -0.55 -7.99 10.32
C PRO A 30 0.42 -9.09 9.89
N LYS A 31 0.31 -10.29 10.47
CA LYS A 31 1.21 -11.42 10.19
C LYS A 31 1.31 -11.74 8.69
N SER A 32 0.19 -11.75 7.98
CA SER A 32 0.17 -12.03 6.54
C SER A 32 0.92 -10.99 5.71
N ILE A 33 0.87 -9.71 6.08
CA ILE A 33 1.65 -8.65 5.41
C ILE A 33 3.14 -8.83 5.67
N LYS A 34 3.51 -9.15 6.91
CA LYS A 34 4.91 -9.40 7.29
C LYS A 34 5.51 -10.56 6.49
N GLU A 35 4.76 -11.66 6.38
CA GLU A 35 5.16 -12.83 5.59
C GLU A 35 5.28 -12.47 4.10
N LEU A 36 4.32 -11.73 3.55
CA LEU A 36 4.33 -11.27 2.16
C LEU A 36 5.53 -10.36 1.84
N ARG A 37 5.81 -9.36 2.70
CA ARG A 37 6.96 -8.46 2.54
C ARG A 37 8.26 -9.23 2.59
N LYS A 38 8.39 -10.18 3.53
CA LYS A 38 9.57 -11.06 3.61
C LYS A 38 9.75 -11.90 2.35
N GLU A 39 8.66 -12.45 1.80
CA GLU A 39 8.70 -13.20 0.55
C GLU A 39 9.23 -12.34 -0.62
N TYR A 40 8.72 -11.13 -0.77
CA TYR A 40 9.13 -10.23 -1.84
C TYR A 40 10.57 -9.71 -1.67
N ILE A 41 11.02 -9.49 -0.43
CA ILE A 41 12.43 -9.20 -0.14
C ILE A 41 13.31 -10.38 -0.56
N ASN A 42 12.95 -11.61 -0.17
CA ASN A 42 13.71 -12.81 -0.53
C ASN A 42 13.79 -13.06 -2.04
N LYS A 43 12.76 -12.62 -2.78
CA LYS A 43 12.71 -12.69 -4.26
C LYS A 43 13.44 -11.53 -4.94
N ASN A 44 14.10 -10.63 -4.19
CA ASN A 44 14.70 -9.38 -4.68
C ASN A 44 13.71 -8.47 -5.39
N GLU A 45 12.43 -8.56 -5.04
CA GLU A 45 11.39 -7.72 -5.62
C GLU A 45 11.18 -6.42 -4.83
N ILE A 46 11.67 -6.37 -3.59
CA ILE A 46 11.82 -5.18 -2.76
C ILE A 46 13.31 -5.03 -2.47
N ILE A 47 13.93 -3.97 -2.96
CA ILE A 47 15.36 -3.67 -2.77
C ILE A 47 15.45 -2.27 -2.18
N ASP A 48 16.07 -2.14 -1.01
CA ASP A 48 16.22 -0.86 -0.30
C ASP A 48 14.90 -0.08 -0.17
N GLY A 49 13.81 -0.79 0.13
CA GLY A 49 12.48 -0.20 0.28
C GLY A 49 11.78 0.16 -1.04
N ARG A 50 12.37 -0.12 -2.20
CA ARG A 50 11.74 0.12 -3.50
C ARG A 50 11.19 -1.16 -4.10
N ILE A 51 9.91 -1.14 -4.49
CA ILE A 51 9.27 -2.27 -5.18
C ILE A 51 9.60 -2.29 -6.67
N SER A 52 9.92 -3.46 -7.20
CA SER A 52 10.36 -3.68 -8.59
C SER A 52 9.20 -3.86 -9.58
N LYS A 53 8.03 -4.28 -9.11
CA LYS A 53 6.85 -4.57 -9.93
C LYS A 53 5.55 -4.12 -9.25
N ASN A 54 4.45 -4.19 -10.00
CA ASN A 54 3.13 -3.86 -9.49
C ASN A 54 2.59 -5.01 -8.61
N TYR A 55 1.88 -4.68 -7.54
CA TYR A 55 1.22 -5.64 -6.66
C TYR A 55 -0.25 -5.30 -6.48
N LEU A 56 -1.12 -6.28 -6.75
CA LEU A 56 -2.55 -6.18 -6.54
C LEU A 56 -2.92 -6.63 -5.12
N PHE A 57 -3.75 -5.84 -4.46
CA PHE A 57 -4.31 -6.12 -3.15
C PHE A 57 -5.83 -6.04 -3.21
N ASN A 58 -6.50 -6.93 -2.48
CA ASN A 58 -7.96 -7.00 -2.45
C ASN A 58 -8.63 -5.87 -1.64
N SER A 59 -7.86 -5.04 -0.94
CA SER A 59 -8.39 -3.91 -0.17
C SER A 59 -7.38 -2.78 -0.02
N SER A 60 -7.89 -1.56 0.15
CA SER A 60 -7.08 -0.35 0.32
C SER A 60 -6.22 -0.40 1.57
N SER A 61 -6.76 -0.91 2.68
CA SER A 61 -6.04 -1.06 3.94
C SER A 61 -4.92 -2.08 3.85
N TYR A 62 -5.12 -3.18 3.13
CA TYR A 62 -4.08 -4.19 2.94
C TYR A 62 -2.93 -3.63 2.10
N ALA A 63 -3.22 -2.89 1.03
CA ALA A 63 -2.23 -2.14 0.27
C ALA A 63 -1.48 -1.09 1.13
N ALA A 64 -2.19 -0.34 1.98
CA ALA A 64 -1.56 0.67 2.83
C ALA A 64 -0.67 0.03 3.91
N ALA A 65 -1.12 -1.07 4.51
CA ALA A 65 -0.35 -1.82 5.51
C ALA A 65 0.94 -2.40 4.90
N PHE A 66 0.86 -2.88 3.66
CA PHE A 66 2.02 -3.33 2.91
C PHE A 66 3.06 -2.22 2.73
N VAL A 67 2.63 -1.00 2.41
CA VAL A 67 3.54 0.14 2.20
C VAL A 67 4.12 0.67 3.51
N LEU A 68 3.30 0.79 4.56
CA LEU A 68 3.70 1.44 5.81
C LEU A 68 4.36 0.48 6.81
N GLY A 69 4.35 -0.83 6.56
CA GLY A 69 4.93 -1.81 7.48
C GLY A 69 4.20 -1.90 8.82
N THR A 70 2.92 -1.50 8.88
CA THR A 70 2.11 -1.48 10.10
C THR A 70 0.63 -1.66 9.77
N ASN A 71 -0.23 -1.84 10.76
CA ASN A 71 -1.68 -1.74 10.54
C ASN A 71 -2.03 -0.31 10.08
N ALA A 72 -2.79 -0.20 8.99
CA ALA A 72 -3.07 1.06 8.34
C ALA A 72 -4.51 1.13 7.81
N ASN A 73 -5.12 2.31 7.93
CA ASN A 73 -6.41 2.60 7.33
C ASN A 73 -6.23 3.14 5.90
N GLY A 74 -6.45 2.29 4.90
CA GLY A 74 -6.26 2.67 3.50
C GLY A 74 -7.13 3.84 3.06
N LYS A 75 -8.33 3.99 3.64
CA LYS A 75 -9.26 5.07 3.26
C LYS A 75 -8.73 6.46 3.59
N THR A 76 -7.89 6.58 4.63
CA THR A 76 -7.33 7.86 5.07
C THR A 76 -5.90 8.09 4.59
N HIS A 77 -5.14 7.02 4.33
CA HIS A 77 -3.75 7.10 3.89
C HIS A 77 -3.63 7.32 2.38
N TRP A 78 -4.47 6.68 1.58
CA TRP A 78 -4.48 6.92 0.14
C TRP A 78 -5.13 8.26 -0.14
N LYS A 79 -4.40 9.12 -0.84
CA LYS A 79 -4.84 10.46 -1.20
C LYS A 79 -4.58 10.72 -2.68
N THR A 80 -5.43 11.54 -3.28
CA THR A 80 -5.17 12.09 -4.61
C THR A 80 -4.05 13.13 -4.55
N GLU A 81 -3.61 13.59 -5.72
CA GLU A 81 -2.66 14.70 -5.84
C GLU A 81 -3.17 15.99 -5.17
N ASN A 82 -4.49 16.16 -5.09
CA ASN A 82 -5.15 17.28 -4.41
C ASN A 82 -5.30 17.05 -2.89
N GLY A 83 -4.74 15.98 -2.34
CA GLY A 83 -4.81 15.65 -0.91
C GLY A 83 -6.14 15.07 -0.42
N ILE A 84 -7.09 14.83 -1.33
CA ILE A 84 -8.41 14.25 -1.02
C ILE A 84 -8.24 12.78 -0.68
N SER A 85 -8.75 12.33 0.46
CA SER A 85 -8.61 10.93 0.87
C SER A 85 -9.54 10.01 0.08
N LEU A 86 -9.20 8.73 0.00
CA LEU A 86 -10.09 7.72 -0.60
C LEU A 86 -11.46 7.69 0.08
N LYS A 87 -11.52 7.92 1.40
CA LYS A 87 -12.78 8.06 2.14
C LYS A 87 -13.65 9.18 1.55
N ASP A 88 -13.06 10.36 1.37
CA ASP A 88 -13.78 11.54 0.87
C ASP A 88 -14.20 11.37 -0.59
N LEU A 89 -13.40 10.66 -1.40
CA LEU A 89 -13.77 10.32 -2.77
C LEU A 89 -15.02 9.42 -2.79
N GLU A 90 -15.01 8.34 -2.02
CA GLU A 90 -16.13 7.38 -1.93
C GLU A 90 -17.42 8.08 -1.45
N GLU A 91 -17.33 8.97 -0.46
CA GLU A 91 -18.49 9.73 0.05
C GLU A 91 -19.05 10.73 -0.97
N ASN A 92 -18.21 11.26 -1.87
CA ASN A 92 -18.66 12.15 -2.94
C ASN A 92 -19.21 11.39 -4.16
N GLU A 93 -18.74 10.16 -4.43
CA GLU A 93 -19.28 9.30 -5.50
C GLU A 93 -20.70 8.80 -5.20
N MET A 94 -21.12 8.79 -3.92
CA MET A 94 -22.45 8.34 -3.47
C MET A 94 -23.51 9.45 -3.42
N LYS A 95 -23.17 10.69 -3.79
CA LYS A 95 -24.09 11.83 -3.86
C LYS A 95 -24.58 12.05 -5.27
#